data_AF-A0A533RMG8-F1
#
_entry.id   AF-A0A533RMG8-F1
#
_cell.length_a   1.000
_cell.length_b   1.000
_cell.length_c   1.000
_cell.angle_alpha   90.00
_cell.angle_beta   90.00
_cell.angle_gamma   90.00
#
_symmetry.space_group_name_H-M   'P 1'
#
loop_
_entity.id
_entity.type
_entity.pdbx_description
1 polymer ?
#
loop_
_entity_poly.entity_id
_entity_poly.type
_entity_poly.pdbx_seq_one_letter_code
_entity_poly.pdbx_strand_id
1 'polypeptide(L)'
;GESEPARKHVDSIEGAHVPLGDQRCMVFASTSVAVGRGAFLVTATGQRTEMGRIADLLAETTEEATPLEVELEVVGKRIALLVLAVAAIVFAEEVFIAARSETGSFFSMFSHPDFRANVTEGMLVAVSLAVAAIPEGLPAIVTVALSLGVRRMADHNALVRRLHAVETLGSTTFICSDKTGTLTLNRMTVRQLLIGEDEAAVTPSWSIEPTAGTPNADDLALLVDIAASCNDAHFTAEGELVGDPTETALVSAAERLAPGRVSARRVGEIPFDSERKRMTTVHDAGGERIAYVKGGADVVLALCTRAQLNGHTVEMTDELRGSLSARNETLAGSGYRTLAFAMRELDAGES
;
A
#
# COMPACT_ATOMS: atom_id res chain seq x y z
N GLY A 1 -7.18 -7.28 0.32
CA GLY A 1 -6.43 -6.20 -0.35
C GLY A 1 -5.52 -6.70 -1.46
N GLU A 2 -5.57 -7.98 -1.84
CA GLU A 2 -4.85 -8.46 -3.02
C GLU A 2 -5.71 -8.24 -4.27
N SER A 3 -5.07 -7.81 -5.37
CA SER A 3 -5.75 -7.47 -6.63
C SER A 3 -6.00 -8.69 -7.52
N GLU A 4 -5.47 -9.87 -7.15
CA GLU A 4 -5.61 -11.10 -7.93
C GLU A 4 -7.00 -11.72 -7.73
N PRO A 5 -7.71 -12.08 -8.82
CA PRO A 5 -8.99 -12.79 -8.72
C PRO A 5 -8.85 -14.15 -8.01
N ALA A 6 -9.61 -14.34 -6.93
CA ALA A 6 -9.65 -15.61 -6.20
C ALA A 6 -10.72 -16.56 -6.78
N ARG A 7 -10.31 -17.77 -7.19
CA ARG A 7 -11.24 -18.81 -7.66
C ARG A 7 -12.13 -19.31 -6.52
N LYS A 8 -13.44 -19.41 -6.80
CA LYS A 8 -14.46 -19.92 -5.87
C LYS A 8 -14.84 -21.37 -6.21
N HIS A 9 -15.17 -22.17 -5.19
CA HIS A 9 -15.61 -23.58 -5.32
C HIS A 9 -16.67 -23.93 -4.27
N VAL A 10 -17.34 -25.07 -4.41
CA VAL A 10 -18.43 -25.49 -3.50
C VAL A 10 -17.97 -26.28 -2.29
N ASP A 11 -16.71 -26.73 -2.27
CA ASP A 11 -16.18 -27.54 -1.18
C ASP A 11 -16.27 -26.82 0.18
N SER A 12 -16.58 -27.59 1.23
CA SER A 12 -16.73 -27.05 2.58
C SER A 12 -15.43 -26.50 3.12
N ILE A 13 -15.51 -25.43 3.92
CA ILE A 13 -14.36 -24.89 4.65
C ILE A 13 -13.98 -25.88 5.76
N GLU A 14 -12.74 -26.34 5.75
CA GLU A 14 -12.18 -27.20 6.80
C GLU A 14 -11.50 -26.34 7.88
N GLY A 15 -11.91 -26.53 9.13
CA GLY A 15 -11.35 -25.81 10.28
C GLY A 15 -12.25 -24.71 10.84
N ALA A 16 -12.10 -24.42 12.14
CA ALA A 16 -12.96 -23.48 12.86
C ALA A 16 -12.63 -22.00 12.56
N HIS A 17 -11.38 -21.69 12.20
CA HIS A 17 -10.91 -20.33 11.96
C HIS A 17 -10.07 -20.27 10.67
N VAL A 18 -10.77 -20.14 9.56
CA VAL A 18 -10.15 -19.95 8.24
C VAL A 18 -10.18 -18.46 7.89
N PRO A 19 -9.03 -17.84 7.53
CA PRO A 19 -8.98 -16.45 7.12
C PRO A 19 -9.96 -16.13 5.99
N LEU A 20 -10.53 -14.92 5.96
CA LEU A 20 -11.55 -14.53 4.98
C LEU A 20 -11.10 -14.77 3.52
N GLY A 21 -9.83 -14.56 3.21
CA GLY A 21 -9.26 -14.80 1.88
C GLY A 21 -9.28 -16.27 1.45
N ASP A 22 -9.21 -17.19 2.41
CA ASP A 22 -9.15 -18.63 2.18
C ASP A 22 -10.54 -19.30 2.18
N GLN A 23 -11.58 -18.57 2.56
CA GLN A 23 -12.98 -19.01 2.48
C GLN A 23 -13.48 -19.01 1.03
N ARG A 24 -12.97 -19.94 0.23
CA ARG A 24 -13.21 -20.02 -1.22
C ARG A 24 -14.62 -20.47 -1.61
N CYS A 25 -15.41 -21.01 -0.69
CA CYS A 25 -16.84 -21.26 -0.91
C CYS A 25 -17.77 -20.10 -0.51
N MET A 26 -17.20 -19.00 -0.01
CA MET A 26 -17.95 -17.81 0.39
C MET A 26 -17.67 -16.65 -0.57
N VAL A 27 -18.64 -15.74 -0.66
CA VAL A 27 -18.51 -14.44 -1.36
C VAL A 27 -18.86 -13.33 -0.38
N PHE A 28 -18.20 -12.19 -0.52
CA PHE A 28 -18.28 -11.10 0.46
C PHE A 28 -18.87 -9.83 -0.18
N ALA A 29 -19.58 -9.05 0.63
CA ALA A 29 -20.06 -7.73 0.22
C ALA A 29 -18.90 -6.85 -0.26
N SER A 30 -19.16 -5.97 -1.24
CA SER A 30 -18.16 -5.11 -1.88
C SER A 30 -17.07 -5.83 -2.70
N THR A 31 -17.30 -7.09 -3.08
CA THR A 31 -16.48 -7.80 -4.10
C THR A 31 -17.23 -7.89 -5.43
N SER A 32 -16.49 -7.95 -6.54
CA SER A 32 -17.03 -8.12 -7.89
C SER A 32 -16.67 -9.49 -8.46
N VAL A 33 -17.51 -9.99 -9.37
CA VAL A 33 -17.21 -11.21 -10.13
C VAL A 33 -16.35 -10.84 -11.31
N ALA A 34 -15.09 -11.29 -11.32
CA ALA A 34 -14.18 -11.05 -12.43
C ALA A 34 -14.60 -11.83 -13.69
N VAL A 35 -14.86 -13.13 -13.52
CA VAL A 35 -15.23 -14.05 -14.61
C VAL A 35 -16.21 -15.11 -14.11
N GLY A 36 -17.18 -15.47 -14.94
CA GLY A 36 -18.07 -16.61 -14.71
C GLY A 36 -19.45 -16.25 -14.14
N ARG A 37 -20.18 -17.29 -13.71
CA ARG A 37 -21.53 -17.18 -13.14
C ARG A 37 -21.70 -18.20 -12.01
N GLY A 38 -22.50 -17.86 -11.00
CA GLY A 38 -22.77 -18.73 -9.86
C GLY A 38 -24.02 -18.31 -9.11
N ALA A 39 -24.55 -19.22 -8.30
CA ALA A 39 -25.65 -18.95 -7.37
C ALA A 39 -25.13 -19.10 -5.93
N PHE A 40 -25.54 -18.20 -5.04
CA PHE A 40 -25.05 -18.15 -3.67
C PHE A 40 -26.21 -17.98 -2.69
N LEU A 41 -26.08 -18.61 -1.52
CA LEU A 41 -26.99 -18.39 -0.39
C LEU A 41 -26.55 -17.14 0.37
N VAL A 42 -27.46 -16.21 0.61
CA VAL A 42 -27.18 -15.02 1.42
C VAL A 42 -27.12 -15.41 2.90
N THR A 43 -25.94 -15.31 3.50
CA THR A 43 -25.70 -15.63 4.93
C THR A 43 -25.72 -14.40 5.83
N ALA A 44 -25.42 -13.21 5.30
CA ALA A 44 -25.40 -11.95 6.05
C ALA A 44 -25.80 -10.75 5.18
N THR A 45 -26.34 -9.70 5.81
CA THR A 45 -26.77 -8.44 5.18
C THR A 45 -26.45 -7.24 6.07
N GLY A 46 -26.22 -6.07 5.46
CA GLY A 46 -25.95 -4.81 6.16
C GLY A 46 -24.72 -4.87 7.07
N GLN A 47 -24.84 -4.34 8.29
CA GLN A 47 -23.78 -4.35 9.32
C GLN A 47 -23.31 -5.75 9.73
N ARG A 48 -24.11 -6.78 9.49
CA ARG A 48 -23.71 -8.17 9.78
C ARG A 48 -22.73 -8.75 8.76
N THR A 49 -22.51 -8.08 7.63
CA THR A 49 -21.48 -8.46 6.66
C THR A 49 -20.09 -8.09 7.17
N GLU A 50 -19.04 -8.72 6.65
CA GLU A 50 -17.66 -8.36 7.04
C GLU A 50 -17.32 -6.90 6.69
N MET A 51 -17.82 -6.38 5.57
CA MET A 51 -17.67 -4.96 5.22
C MET A 51 -18.43 -4.04 6.20
N GLY A 52 -19.60 -4.46 6.65
CA GLY A 52 -20.38 -3.76 7.67
C GLY A 52 -19.64 -3.68 9.01
N ARG A 53 -19.08 -4.80 9.47
CA ARG A 53 -18.25 -4.83 10.68
C ARG A 53 -17.01 -3.95 10.57
N ILE A 54 -16.34 -3.92 9.42
CA ILE A 54 -15.21 -3.01 9.19
C ILE A 54 -15.66 -1.54 9.31
N ALA A 55 -16.81 -1.20 8.73
CA ALA A 55 -17.36 0.15 8.82
C ALA A 55 -17.70 0.54 10.27
N ASP A 56 -18.29 -0.38 11.05
CA ASP A 56 -18.59 -0.14 12.46
C ASP A 56 -17.30 0.03 13.28
N LEU A 57 -16.27 -0.81 13.07
CA LEU A 57 -14.97 -0.67 13.73
C LEU A 57 -14.30 0.68 13.43
N LEU A 58 -14.40 1.17 12.19
CA LEU A 58 -13.87 2.49 11.80
C LEU A 58 -14.68 3.65 12.40
N ALA A 59 -15.95 3.43 12.73
CA ALA A 59 -16.80 4.45 13.36
C ALA A 59 -16.64 4.47 14.89
N GLU A 60 -16.36 3.31 15.51
CA GLU A 60 -16.17 3.16 16.96
C GLU A 60 -14.81 3.66 17.45
N THR A 61 -13.81 3.82 16.57
CA THR A 61 -12.51 4.38 16.96
C THR A 61 -12.66 5.83 17.41
N THR A 62 -12.52 6.07 18.71
CA THR A 62 -12.53 7.39 19.33
C THR A 62 -11.30 8.19 18.93
N GLU A 63 -11.46 9.47 18.61
CA GLU A 63 -10.31 10.37 18.42
C GLU A 63 -9.60 10.57 19.77
N GLU A 64 -8.36 10.09 19.85
CA GLU A 64 -7.47 10.39 20.98
C GLU A 64 -6.90 11.81 20.85
N ALA A 65 -6.67 12.46 21.99
CA ALA A 65 -6.02 13.77 22.02
C ALA A 65 -4.61 13.69 21.43
N THR A 66 -4.24 14.71 20.67
CA THR A 66 -2.89 14.77 20.07
C THR A 66 -1.82 15.04 21.11
N PRO A 67 -0.55 14.62 20.89
CA PRO A 67 0.53 14.87 21.86
C PRO A 67 0.67 16.36 22.21
N LEU A 68 0.54 17.26 21.25
CA LEU A 68 0.52 18.71 21.49
C LEU A 68 -0.66 19.16 22.36
N GLU A 69 -1.87 18.64 22.15
CA GLU A 69 -3.02 18.96 23.01
C GLU A 69 -2.77 18.49 24.46
N VAL A 70 -2.19 17.30 24.64
CA VAL A 70 -1.79 16.78 25.95
C VAL A 70 -0.74 17.68 26.61
N GLU A 71 0.29 18.09 25.86
CA GLU A 71 1.31 19.00 26.38
C GLU A 71 0.76 20.38 26.74
N LEU A 72 -0.11 20.95 25.89
CA LEU A 72 -0.77 22.24 26.15
C LEU A 72 -1.66 22.18 27.39
N GLU A 73 -2.37 21.07 27.62
CA GLU A 73 -3.17 20.88 28.82
C GLU A 73 -2.29 20.81 30.09
N VAL A 74 -1.16 20.10 30.02
CA VAL A 74 -0.19 20.02 31.13
C VAL A 74 0.42 21.39 31.43
N VAL A 75 0.86 22.12 30.41
CA VAL A 75 1.43 23.46 30.55
C VAL A 75 0.36 24.44 31.07
N GLY A 76 -0.85 24.39 30.52
CA GLY A 76 -1.97 25.21 30.95
C GLY A 76 -2.32 25.00 32.43
N LYS A 77 -2.40 23.75 32.89
CA LYS A 77 -2.62 23.41 34.31
C LYS A 77 -1.51 23.93 35.22
N ARG A 78 -0.25 23.83 34.79
CA ARG A 78 0.91 24.36 35.56
C ARG A 78 0.87 25.88 35.68
N ILE A 79 0.59 26.58 34.59
CA ILE A 79 0.46 28.05 34.60
C ILE A 79 -0.72 28.45 35.50
N ALA A 80 -1.88 27.82 35.33
CA ALA A 80 -3.07 28.11 36.14
C ALA A 80 -2.81 27.91 37.65
N LEU A 81 -2.12 26.82 38.03
CA LEU A 81 -1.77 26.57 39.43
C LEU A 81 -0.80 27.62 39.98
N LEU A 82 0.21 28.02 39.19
CA LEU A 82 1.18 29.04 39.58
C LEU A 82 0.51 30.41 39.75
N VAL A 83 -0.36 30.79 38.80
CA VAL A 83 -1.12 32.04 38.84
C VAL A 83 -2.03 32.07 40.07
N LEU A 84 -2.74 30.98 40.35
CA LEU A 84 -3.60 30.88 41.53
C LEU A 84 -2.78 30.96 42.83
N ALA A 85 -1.61 30.33 42.89
CA ALA A 85 -0.73 30.40 44.05
C ALA A 85 -0.25 31.84 44.30
N VAL A 86 0.20 32.55 43.26
CA VAL A 86 0.62 33.95 43.38
C VAL A 86 -0.55 34.85 43.78
N ALA A 87 -1.72 34.69 43.15
CA ALA A 87 -2.92 35.44 43.48
C ALA A 87 -3.36 35.20 44.95
N ALA A 88 -3.27 33.97 45.43
CA ALA A 88 -3.56 33.63 46.82
C ALA A 88 -2.55 34.25 47.80
N ILE A 89 -1.26 34.31 47.44
CA ILE A 89 -0.22 34.95 48.26
C ILE A 89 -0.49 36.46 48.35
N VAL A 90 -0.72 37.13 47.22
CA VAL A 90 -1.02 38.57 47.19
C VAL A 90 -2.28 38.88 47.98
N PHE A 91 -3.35 38.10 47.77
CA PHE A 91 -4.58 38.25 48.54
C PHE A 91 -4.36 38.04 50.05
N ALA A 92 -3.57 37.04 50.44
CA ALA A 92 -3.25 36.79 51.84
C ALA A 92 -2.41 37.92 52.46
N GLU A 93 -1.49 38.52 51.70
CA GLU A 93 -0.72 39.68 52.14
C GLU A 93 -1.63 40.89 52.39
N GLU A 94 -2.55 41.21 51.47
CA GLU A 94 -3.51 42.30 51.63
C GLU A 94 -4.44 42.08 52.83
N VAL A 95 -4.94 40.85 53.01
CA VAL A 95 -5.73 40.47 54.19
C VAL A 95 -4.91 40.61 55.47
N PHE A 96 -3.63 40.23 55.44
CA PHE A 96 -2.75 40.33 56.62
C PHE A 96 -2.41 41.79 56.98
N ILE A 97 -2.18 42.65 55.98
CA ILE A 97 -1.97 44.09 56.19
C ILE A 97 -3.23 44.72 56.77
N ALA A 98 -4.39 44.45 56.18
CA ALA A 98 -5.69 44.88 56.69
C ALA A 98 -5.95 44.37 58.12
N ALA A 99 -5.40 43.20 58.46
CA ALA A 99 -5.53 42.64 59.80
C ALA A 99 -4.65 43.26 60.87
N ARG A 100 -3.51 43.82 60.46
CA ARG A 100 -2.53 44.40 61.40
C ARG A 100 -2.79 45.88 61.69
N SER A 101 -3.49 46.58 60.80
CA SER A 101 -3.80 48.00 60.94
C SER A 101 -4.91 48.28 61.97
N GLU A 102 -5.75 47.29 62.32
CA GLU A 102 -6.82 47.44 63.30
C GLU A 102 -6.47 46.78 64.65
N THR A 103 -6.34 47.59 65.71
CA THR A 103 -6.16 47.11 67.10
C THR A 103 -7.53 46.83 67.71
N GLY A 104 -8.11 45.66 67.44
CA GLY A 104 -9.46 45.27 67.90
C GLY A 104 -9.68 43.76 67.97
N SER A 105 -10.78 43.33 68.60
CA SER A 105 -11.13 41.91 68.75
C SER A 105 -11.48 41.28 67.38
N PHE A 106 -11.14 40.01 67.16
CA PHE A 106 -11.32 39.29 65.88
C PHE A 106 -12.73 39.40 65.27
N PHE A 107 -13.76 39.56 66.12
CA PHE A 107 -15.16 39.67 65.69
C PHE A 107 -15.58 41.09 65.25
N SER A 108 -14.94 42.16 65.74
CA SER A 108 -15.27 43.55 65.35
C SER A 108 -14.61 43.98 64.03
N MET A 109 -13.53 43.29 63.65
CA MET A 109 -12.77 43.49 62.41
C MET A 109 -13.61 43.31 61.13
N PHE A 110 -14.44 42.27 61.05
CA PHE A 110 -15.31 42.02 59.89
C PHE A 110 -16.42 43.07 59.69
N SER A 111 -16.65 43.91 60.70
CA SER A 111 -17.71 44.93 60.72
C SER A 111 -17.22 46.31 60.29
N HIS A 112 -15.91 46.52 60.20
CA HIS A 112 -15.34 47.82 59.86
C HIS A 112 -15.35 48.11 58.35
N PRO A 113 -15.70 49.33 57.92
CA PRO A 113 -15.73 49.72 56.51
C PRO A 113 -14.37 49.56 55.82
N ASP A 114 -13.28 49.83 56.56
CA ASP A 114 -11.92 49.84 56.04
C ASP A 114 -11.40 48.42 55.76
N PHE A 115 -11.69 47.44 56.64
CA PHE A 115 -11.41 46.03 56.38
C PHE A 115 -12.13 45.52 55.12
N ARG A 116 -13.42 45.85 54.96
CA ARG A 116 -14.18 45.44 53.76
C ARG A 116 -13.61 46.06 52.49
N ALA A 117 -13.24 47.34 52.53
CA ALA A 117 -12.63 48.04 51.40
C ALA A 117 -11.30 47.40 50.99
N ASN A 118 -10.40 47.16 51.94
CA ASN A 118 -9.08 46.55 51.68
C ASN A 118 -9.19 45.12 51.16
N VAL A 119 -10.12 44.31 51.70
CA VAL A 119 -10.35 42.94 51.20
C VAL A 119 -10.96 42.96 49.80
N THR A 120 -11.87 43.88 49.50
CA THR A 120 -12.40 44.03 48.13
C THR A 120 -11.34 44.48 47.15
N GLU A 121 -10.46 45.40 47.54
CA GLU A 121 -9.35 45.87 46.70
C GLU A 121 -8.33 44.75 46.48
N GLY A 122 -7.93 44.03 47.53
CA GLY A 122 -7.05 42.87 47.42
C GLY A 122 -7.65 41.75 46.55
N MET A 123 -8.96 41.51 46.63
CA MET A 123 -9.65 40.58 45.73
C MET A 123 -9.63 41.06 44.27
N LEU A 124 -9.89 42.35 44.03
CA LEU A 124 -9.82 42.93 42.68
C LEU A 124 -8.40 42.84 42.10
N VAL A 125 -7.36 43.08 42.91
CA VAL A 125 -5.96 42.93 42.50
C VAL A 125 -5.64 41.47 42.19
N ALA A 126 -6.02 40.53 43.06
CA ALA A 126 -5.78 39.10 42.86
C ALA A 126 -6.48 38.57 41.60
N VAL A 127 -7.73 38.95 41.36
CA VAL A 127 -8.49 38.58 40.14
C VAL A 127 -7.89 39.24 38.90
N SER A 128 -7.52 40.53 38.98
CA SER A 128 -6.89 41.24 37.86
C SER A 128 -5.56 40.61 37.46
N LEU A 129 -4.74 40.24 38.45
CA LEU A 129 -3.49 39.52 38.24
C LEU A 129 -3.73 38.14 37.63
N ALA A 130 -4.74 37.42 38.13
CA ALA A 130 -5.08 36.11 37.62
C ALA A 130 -5.51 36.15 36.14
N VAL A 131 -6.42 37.06 35.77
CA VAL A 131 -6.88 37.25 34.39
C VAL A 131 -5.74 37.68 33.48
N ALA A 132 -4.91 38.64 33.91
CA ALA A 132 -3.78 39.13 33.13
C ALA A 132 -2.73 38.05 32.80
N ALA A 133 -2.64 37.00 33.62
CA ALA A 133 -1.68 35.92 33.44
C ALA A 133 -2.22 34.73 32.63
N ILE A 134 -3.49 34.72 32.23
CA ILE A 134 -4.06 33.67 31.38
C ILE A 134 -3.53 33.84 29.95
N PRO A 135 -2.92 32.79 29.35
CA PRO A 135 -2.34 32.87 28.01
C PRO A 135 -3.42 32.72 26.92
N GLU A 136 -4.31 33.70 26.80
CA GLU A 136 -5.45 33.69 25.85
C GLU A 136 -5.02 33.62 24.37
N GLY A 137 -3.80 34.08 24.06
CA GLY A 137 -3.25 34.05 22.70
C GLY A 137 -2.69 32.70 22.25
N LEU A 138 -2.50 31.74 23.17
CA LEU A 138 -1.83 30.48 22.88
C LEU A 138 -2.55 29.62 21.82
N PRO A 139 -3.89 29.43 21.87
CA PRO A 139 -4.60 28.67 20.85
C PRO A 139 -4.49 29.29 19.45
N ALA A 140 -4.49 30.61 19.35
CA ALA A 140 -4.36 31.33 18.09
C ALA A 140 -2.96 31.15 17.48
N ILE A 141 -1.90 31.29 18.29
CA ILE A 141 -0.51 31.10 17.84
C ILE A 141 -0.30 29.67 17.36
N VAL A 142 -0.78 28.67 18.10
CA VAL A 142 -0.68 27.25 17.73
C VAL A 142 -1.39 27.00 16.40
N THR A 143 -2.61 27.53 16.23
CA THR A 143 -3.38 27.37 14.99
C THR A 143 -2.66 27.98 13.78
N VAL A 144 -2.09 29.17 13.92
CA VAL A 144 -1.31 29.83 12.85
C VAL A 144 -0.06 29.03 12.52
N ALA A 145 0.67 28.53 13.52
CA ALA A 145 1.85 27.72 13.33
C ALA A 145 1.54 26.41 12.60
N LEU A 146 0.50 25.68 13.01
CA LEU A 146 0.04 24.46 12.34
C LEU A 146 -0.42 24.74 10.91
N SER A 147 -1.13 25.85 10.68
CA SER A 147 -1.60 26.24 9.34
C SER A 147 -0.44 26.52 8.38
N LEU A 148 0.63 27.15 8.85
CA LEU A 148 1.85 27.33 8.07
C LEU A 148 2.52 25.98 7.75
N GLY A 149 2.50 25.03 8.69
CA GLY A 149 2.95 23.66 8.48
C GLY A 149 2.15 22.94 7.40
N VAL A 150 0.82 23.02 7.45
CA VAL A 150 -0.08 22.44 6.43
C VAL A 150 0.19 23.02 5.05
N ARG A 151 0.41 24.33 4.95
CA ARG A 151 0.73 24.97 3.67
C ARG A 151 2.04 24.43 3.08
N ARG A 152 3.10 24.30 3.90
CA ARG A 152 4.37 23.70 3.46
C ARG A 152 4.20 22.26 3.01
N MET A 153 3.40 21.45 3.70
CA MET A 153 3.11 20.07 3.29
C MET A 153 2.39 20.02 1.93
N ALA A 154 1.41 20.90 1.73
CA ALA A 154 0.68 20.99 0.48
C ALA A 154 1.58 21.39 -0.71
N ASP A 155 2.55 22.28 -0.49
CA ASP A 155 3.57 22.65 -1.50
C ASP A 155 4.44 21.44 -1.92
N HIS A 156 4.50 20.39 -1.09
CA HIS A 156 5.15 19.11 -1.37
C HIS A 156 4.18 17.98 -1.76
N ASN A 157 2.97 18.31 -2.26
CA ASN A 157 1.92 17.37 -2.65
C ASN A 157 1.38 16.48 -1.51
N ALA A 158 1.55 16.88 -0.25
CA ALA A 158 0.98 16.19 0.91
C ALA A 158 -0.22 16.97 1.46
N LEU A 159 -1.43 16.53 1.09
CA LEU A 159 -2.68 17.18 1.51
C LEU A 159 -3.07 16.77 2.93
N VAL A 160 -3.07 17.74 3.85
CA VAL A 160 -3.44 17.53 5.25
C VAL A 160 -4.89 17.94 5.48
N ARG A 161 -5.75 16.98 5.87
CA ARG A 161 -7.18 17.23 6.13
C ARG A 161 -7.48 17.77 7.53
N ARG A 162 -6.62 17.48 8.51
CA ARG A 162 -6.77 17.90 9.92
C ARG A 162 -5.48 18.57 10.38
N LEU A 163 -5.56 19.80 10.90
CA LEU A 163 -4.37 20.61 11.25
C LEU A 163 -3.41 19.87 12.20
N HIS A 164 -3.95 19.12 13.17
CA HIS A 164 -3.18 18.37 14.16
C HIS A 164 -2.33 17.25 13.53
N ALA A 165 -2.69 16.74 12.35
CA ALA A 165 -1.97 15.63 11.72
C ALA A 165 -0.52 16.00 11.34
N VAL A 166 -0.21 17.29 11.15
CA VAL A 166 1.17 17.76 10.91
C VAL A 166 2.05 17.48 12.12
N GLU A 167 1.52 17.71 13.32
CA GLU A 167 2.25 17.45 14.55
C GLU A 167 2.38 15.96 14.81
N THR A 168 1.28 15.21 14.64
CA THR A 168 1.28 13.77 14.87
C THR A 168 2.35 13.11 13.99
N LEU A 169 2.45 13.49 12.72
CA LEU A 169 3.49 13.00 11.81
C LEU A 169 4.92 13.32 12.30
N GLY A 170 5.13 14.51 12.88
CA GLY A 170 6.41 14.92 13.44
C GLY A 170 6.80 14.14 14.70
N SER A 171 5.82 13.67 15.46
CA SER A 171 5.98 12.86 16.66
C SER A 171 5.94 11.34 16.43
N THR A 172 5.70 10.91 15.19
CA THR A 172 5.52 9.48 14.85
C THR A 172 6.79 8.68 15.14
N THR A 173 6.65 7.65 15.97
CA THR A 173 7.72 6.70 16.29
C THR A 173 7.58 5.37 15.55
N PHE A 174 6.38 5.01 15.11
CA PHE A 174 6.08 3.79 14.36
C PHE A 174 5.25 4.11 13.12
N ILE A 175 5.69 3.62 11.96
CA ILE A 175 4.96 3.72 10.70
C ILE A 175 4.41 2.33 10.36
N CYS A 176 3.09 2.17 10.45
CA CYS A 176 2.40 1.01 9.90
C CYS A 176 2.01 1.32 8.46
N SER A 177 2.60 0.62 7.50
CA SER A 177 2.35 0.85 6.07
C SER A 177 1.73 -0.39 5.43
N ASP A 178 0.75 -0.17 4.56
CA ASP A 178 0.23 -1.23 3.69
C ASP A 178 1.23 -1.53 2.57
N LYS A 179 1.27 -2.76 2.07
CA LYS A 179 2.15 -3.16 0.98
C LYS A 179 1.56 -2.73 -0.37
N THR A 180 0.31 -3.12 -0.63
CA THR A 180 -0.28 -3.04 -1.97
C THR A 180 -0.84 -1.65 -2.21
N GLY A 181 -0.30 -0.93 -3.20
CA GLY A 181 -0.74 0.43 -3.53
C GLY A 181 -0.18 1.55 -2.64
N THR A 182 0.62 1.20 -1.63
CA THR A 182 1.38 2.17 -0.80
C THR A 182 2.88 1.98 -0.97
N LEU A 183 3.45 0.85 -0.55
CA LEU A 183 4.87 0.54 -0.80
C LEU A 183 5.12 0.07 -2.23
N THR A 184 4.16 -0.64 -2.80
CA THR A 184 4.19 -1.12 -4.18
C THR A 184 3.23 -0.32 -5.05
N LEU A 185 3.53 -0.24 -6.35
CA LEU A 185 2.69 0.48 -7.31
C LEU A 185 1.36 -0.24 -7.64
N ASN A 186 1.07 -1.38 -6.99
CA ASN A 186 -0.04 -2.28 -7.33
C ASN A 186 -0.11 -2.58 -8.85
N ARG A 187 1.06 -2.76 -9.47
CA ARG A 187 1.21 -3.08 -10.88
C ARG A 187 2.22 -4.20 -11.01
N MET A 188 1.83 -5.27 -11.70
CA MET A 188 2.74 -6.34 -12.08
C MET A 188 3.78 -5.78 -13.07
N THR A 189 5.03 -6.19 -12.94
CA THR A 189 6.12 -5.71 -13.78
C THR A 189 7.16 -6.82 -13.92
N VAL A 190 7.67 -7.02 -15.13
CA VAL A 190 8.79 -7.95 -15.37
C VAL A 190 10.04 -7.37 -14.69
N ARG A 191 10.69 -8.15 -13.84
CA ARG A 191 11.87 -7.73 -13.05
C ARG A 191 13.09 -8.60 -13.22
N GLN A 192 12.91 -9.86 -13.61
CA GLN A 192 13.98 -10.82 -13.82
C GLN A 192 13.72 -11.57 -15.12
N LEU A 193 14.78 -11.82 -15.88
CA LEU A 193 14.80 -12.59 -17.11
C LEU A 193 15.77 -13.75 -16.91
N LEU A 194 15.33 -14.95 -17.27
CA LEU A 194 16.11 -16.17 -17.28
C LEU A 194 16.18 -16.64 -18.73
N ILE A 195 17.34 -16.50 -19.36
CA ILE A 195 17.55 -16.76 -20.79
C ILE A 195 18.61 -17.84 -20.90
N GLY A 196 18.17 -19.09 -21.04
CA GLY A 196 19.08 -20.22 -21.00
C GLY A 196 19.82 -20.30 -19.67
N GLU A 197 21.15 -20.23 -19.72
CA GLU A 197 22.00 -20.21 -18.53
C GLU A 197 22.25 -18.80 -17.94
N ASP A 198 21.82 -17.75 -18.63
CA ASP A 198 22.04 -16.36 -18.21
C ASP A 198 20.84 -15.77 -17.44
N GLU A 199 21.12 -14.84 -16.53
CA GLU A 199 20.13 -14.04 -15.81
C GLU A 199 20.37 -12.55 -16.02
N ALA A 200 19.28 -11.80 -16.10
CA ALA A 200 19.34 -10.35 -16.08
C ALA A 200 18.15 -9.72 -15.34
N ALA A 201 18.43 -8.65 -14.62
CA ALA A 201 17.43 -7.82 -13.99
C ALA A 201 16.90 -6.77 -14.98
N VAL A 202 15.59 -6.50 -14.92
CA VAL A 202 14.96 -5.38 -15.62
C VAL A 202 14.78 -4.24 -14.63
N THR A 203 15.46 -3.13 -14.89
CA THR A 203 15.42 -1.95 -14.02
C THR A 203 14.11 -1.18 -14.19
N PRO A 204 13.74 -0.29 -13.26
CA PRO A 204 12.59 0.61 -13.43
C PRO A 204 12.68 1.53 -14.66
N SER A 205 13.89 1.78 -15.15
CA SER A 205 14.17 2.53 -16.39
C SER A 205 14.17 1.65 -17.65
N TRP A 206 13.79 0.38 -17.54
CA TRP A 206 13.73 -0.58 -18.66
C TRP A 206 15.09 -0.87 -19.31
N SER A 207 16.17 -0.79 -18.52
CA SER A 207 17.46 -1.35 -18.90
C SER A 207 17.59 -2.79 -18.43
N ILE A 208 18.36 -3.58 -19.17
CA ILE A 208 18.71 -4.96 -18.82
C ILE A 208 20.10 -4.95 -18.20
N GLU A 209 20.19 -5.43 -16.97
CA GLU A 209 21.44 -5.54 -16.21
C GLU A 209 21.75 -7.02 -15.97
N PRO A 210 22.80 -7.58 -16.60
CA PRO A 210 23.18 -8.97 -16.38
C PRO A 210 23.53 -9.24 -14.91
N THR A 211 22.91 -10.25 -14.32
CA THR A 211 23.15 -10.67 -12.94
C THR A 211 23.96 -11.96 -12.85
N ALA A 212 23.83 -12.84 -13.85
CA ALA A 212 24.66 -14.01 -14.04
C ALA A 212 24.86 -14.26 -15.53
N GLY A 213 26.11 -14.29 -15.99
CA GLY A 213 26.42 -14.42 -17.41
C GLY A 213 26.07 -13.16 -18.22
N THR A 214 25.87 -13.30 -19.52
CA THR A 214 25.51 -12.17 -20.40
C THR A 214 24.53 -12.66 -21.44
N PRO A 215 23.22 -12.34 -21.30
CA PRO A 215 22.22 -12.84 -22.22
C PRO A 215 22.56 -12.50 -23.67
N ASN A 216 22.51 -13.51 -24.52
CA ASN A 216 22.60 -13.33 -25.96
C ASN A 216 21.43 -12.48 -26.47
N ALA A 217 21.71 -11.54 -27.38
CA ALA A 217 20.73 -10.59 -27.89
C ALA A 217 19.60 -11.27 -28.69
N ASP A 218 19.91 -12.32 -29.45
CA ASP A 218 18.93 -13.05 -30.27
C ASP A 218 17.99 -13.88 -29.37
N ASP A 219 18.55 -14.52 -28.34
CA ASP A 219 17.75 -15.30 -27.38
C ASP A 219 16.84 -14.39 -26.54
N LEU A 220 17.33 -13.20 -26.16
CA LEU A 220 16.52 -12.17 -25.52
C LEU A 220 15.40 -11.68 -26.44
N ALA A 221 15.71 -11.39 -27.71
CA ALA A 221 14.73 -10.93 -28.69
C ALA A 221 13.63 -12.00 -28.89
N LEU A 222 14.03 -13.27 -28.96
CA LEU A 222 13.11 -14.40 -29.03
C LEU A 222 12.22 -14.49 -27.78
N LEU A 223 12.78 -14.42 -26.58
CA LEU A 223 12.01 -14.44 -25.33
C LEU A 223 10.96 -13.31 -25.30
N VAL A 224 11.39 -12.10 -25.66
CA VAL A 224 10.51 -10.92 -25.72
C VAL A 224 9.40 -11.11 -26.75
N ASP A 225 9.72 -11.69 -27.91
CA ASP A 225 8.73 -11.95 -28.95
C ASP A 225 7.70 -13.00 -28.53
N ILE A 226 8.14 -14.11 -27.92
CA ILE A 226 7.23 -15.14 -27.38
C ILE A 226 6.31 -14.52 -26.32
N ALA A 227 6.86 -13.74 -25.38
CA ALA A 227 6.11 -13.13 -24.28
C ALA A 227 5.02 -12.16 -24.74
N ALA A 228 5.24 -11.48 -25.85
CA ALA A 228 4.30 -10.53 -26.42
C ALA A 228 3.32 -11.17 -27.41
N SER A 229 3.77 -12.16 -28.19
CA SER A 229 2.97 -12.82 -29.22
C SER A 229 2.00 -13.86 -28.64
N CYS A 230 2.44 -14.61 -27.61
CA CYS A 230 1.62 -15.54 -26.85
C CYS A 230 0.88 -14.80 -25.72
N ASN A 231 0.03 -13.83 -26.06
CA ASN A 231 -0.56 -12.90 -25.09
C ASN A 231 -1.90 -12.33 -25.58
N ASP A 232 -2.90 -12.23 -24.71
CA ASP A 232 -4.22 -11.67 -25.07
C ASP A 232 -4.39 -10.19 -24.67
N ALA A 233 -3.41 -9.62 -23.95
CA ALA A 233 -3.41 -8.20 -23.65
C ALA A 233 -3.18 -7.34 -24.91
N HIS A 234 -3.93 -6.24 -25.01
CA HIS A 234 -3.88 -5.34 -26.15
C HIS A 234 -4.10 -3.88 -25.73
N PHE A 235 -3.60 -2.96 -26.54
CA PHE A 235 -3.87 -1.54 -26.37
C PHE A 235 -5.23 -1.18 -26.96
N THR A 236 -6.00 -0.39 -26.22
CA THR A 236 -7.21 0.28 -26.71
C THR A 236 -6.85 1.42 -27.66
N ALA A 237 -7.86 1.99 -28.33
CA ALA A 237 -7.66 3.14 -29.22
C ALA A 237 -7.11 4.36 -28.47
N GLU A 238 -7.41 4.47 -27.18
CA GLU A 238 -6.96 5.50 -26.26
C GLU A 238 -5.54 5.25 -25.71
N GLY A 239 -4.92 4.12 -26.06
CA GLY A 239 -3.57 3.74 -25.62
C GLY A 239 -3.53 3.09 -24.23
N GLU A 240 -4.68 2.72 -23.66
CA GLU A 240 -4.73 1.97 -22.41
C GLU A 240 -4.54 0.47 -22.66
N LEU A 241 -3.69 -0.17 -21.87
CA LEU A 241 -3.41 -1.60 -21.98
C LEU A 241 -4.45 -2.41 -21.21
N VAL A 242 -5.21 -3.25 -21.90
CA VAL A 242 -6.29 -4.08 -21.37
C VAL A 242 -5.90 -5.56 -21.44
N GLY A 243 -6.09 -6.27 -20.34
CA GLY A 243 -5.75 -7.70 -20.18
C GLY A 243 -5.56 -8.02 -18.70
N ASP A 244 -5.17 -9.26 -18.39
CA ASP A 244 -4.83 -9.58 -17.00
C ASP A 244 -3.51 -8.92 -16.56
N PRO A 245 -3.28 -8.68 -15.25
CA PRO A 245 -2.08 -7.99 -14.79
C PRO A 245 -0.75 -8.63 -15.23
N THR A 246 -0.71 -9.95 -15.37
CA THR A 246 0.51 -10.67 -15.80
C THR A 246 0.74 -10.47 -17.28
N GLU A 247 -0.30 -10.62 -18.09
CA GLU A 247 -0.26 -10.41 -19.52
C GLU A 247 0.09 -8.97 -19.93
N THR A 248 -0.56 -8.00 -19.28
CA THR A 248 -0.26 -6.58 -19.49
C THR A 248 1.18 -6.24 -19.08
N ALA A 249 1.73 -6.85 -18.03
CA ALA A 249 3.12 -6.68 -17.65
C ALA A 249 4.10 -7.20 -18.72
N LEU A 250 3.79 -8.34 -19.36
CA LEU A 250 4.61 -8.92 -20.42
C LEU A 250 4.57 -8.06 -21.70
N VAL A 251 3.38 -7.63 -22.16
CA VAL A 251 3.27 -6.74 -23.33
C VAL A 251 3.99 -5.41 -23.06
N SER A 252 3.76 -4.83 -21.88
CA SER A 252 4.42 -3.58 -21.50
C SER A 252 5.95 -3.70 -21.41
N ALA A 253 6.48 -4.88 -21.05
CA ALA A 253 7.91 -5.14 -21.07
C ALA A 253 8.44 -5.27 -22.50
N ALA A 254 7.74 -6.00 -23.35
CA ALA A 254 8.15 -6.20 -24.74
C ALA A 254 8.23 -4.89 -25.53
N GLU A 255 7.24 -4.00 -25.39
CA GLU A 255 7.23 -2.69 -26.05
C GLU A 255 8.42 -1.80 -25.65
N ARG A 256 8.93 -1.96 -24.42
CA ARG A 256 10.03 -1.14 -23.90
C ARG A 256 11.40 -1.76 -24.13
N LEU A 257 11.50 -3.08 -24.09
CA LEU A 257 12.75 -3.81 -24.30
C LEU A 257 13.06 -4.00 -25.80
N ALA A 258 12.03 -4.12 -26.64
CA ALA A 258 12.16 -4.28 -28.10
C ALA A 258 11.18 -3.35 -28.85
N PRO A 259 11.40 -2.03 -28.81
CA PRO A 259 10.50 -1.07 -29.45
C PRO A 259 10.47 -1.29 -30.97
N GLY A 260 9.27 -1.27 -31.56
CA GLY A 260 9.08 -1.46 -33.01
C GLY A 260 9.06 -2.92 -33.47
N ARG A 261 8.99 -3.88 -32.54
CA ARG A 261 8.76 -5.30 -32.84
C ARG A 261 7.48 -5.49 -33.65
N VAL A 262 7.55 -6.31 -34.69
CA VAL A 262 6.39 -6.71 -35.50
C VAL A 262 6.08 -8.17 -35.18
N SER A 263 4.91 -8.43 -34.59
CA SER A 263 4.48 -9.82 -34.31
C SER A 263 4.05 -10.51 -35.59
N ALA A 264 4.48 -11.76 -35.76
CA ALA A 264 3.93 -12.64 -36.78
C ALA A 264 2.41 -12.81 -36.60
N ARG A 265 1.68 -12.97 -37.71
CA ARG A 265 0.21 -13.02 -37.69
C ARG A 265 -0.26 -14.26 -36.93
N ARG A 266 -1.02 -14.08 -35.84
CA ARG A 266 -1.67 -15.20 -35.13
C ARG A 266 -2.70 -15.87 -36.05
N VAL A 267 -2.59 -17.18 -36.22
CA VAL A 267 -3.47 -18.03 -37.05
C VAL A 267 -4.19 -19.12 -36.26
N GLY A 268 -3.79 -19.37 -35.01
CA GLY A 268 -4.46 -20.32 -34.12
C GLY A 268 -4.13 -20.06 -32.66
N GLU A 269 -4.95 -20.57 -31.75
CA GLU A 269 -4.71 -20.48 -30.32
C GLU A 269 -5.38 -21.60 -29.53
N ILE A 270 -4.77 -21.91 -28.40
CA ILE A 270 -5.37 -22.66 -27.32
C ILE A 270 -5.17 -21.80 -26.05
N PRO A 271 -6.24 -21.13 -25.55
CA PRO A 271 -6.12 -20.17 -24.46
C PRO A 271 -5.60 -20.84 -23.18
N PHE A 272 -5.22 -20.06 -22.18
CA PHE A 272 -4.78 -20.62 -20.91
C PHE A 272 -5.87 -21.51 -20.31
N ASP A 273 -5.51 -22.75 -19.99
CA ASP A 273 -6.38 -23.70 -19.33
C ASP A 273 -5.76 -24.15 -17.99
N SER A 274 -6.59 -24.32 -16.96
CA SER A 274 -6.11 -24.63 -15.61
C SER A 274 -5.67 -26.09 -15.45
N GLU A 275 -6.16 -27.00 -16.29
CA GLU A 275 -5.69 -28.39 -16.32
C GLU A 275 -4.34 -28.48 -17.03
N ARG A 276 -4.21 -27.82 -18.19
CA ARG A 276 -2.95 -27.76 -18.96
C ARG A 276 -1.90 -26.83 -18.36
N LYS A 277 -2.29 -25.85 -17.55
CA LYS A 277 -1.46 -24.78 -16.94
C LYS A 277 -0.56 -24.03 -17.93
N ARG A 278 -1.01 -23.91 -19.18
CA ARG A 278 -0.28 -23.22 -20.25
C ARG A 278 -1.24 -22.69 -21.32
N MET A 279 -0.76 -21.68 -22.04
CA MET A 279 -1.35 -21.12 -23.25
C MET A 279 -0.48 -21.46 -24.45
N THR A 280 -1.09 -21.61 -25.62
CA THR A 280 -0.38 -21.83 -26.88
C THR A 280 -0.99 -20.96 -27.97
N THR A 281 -0.15 -20.28 -28.76
CA THR A 281 -0.58 -19.52 -29.93
C THR A 281 0.24 -19.94 -31.13
N VAL A 282 -0.38 -19.99 -32.30
CA VAL A 282 0.26 -20.37 -33.56
C VAL A 282 0.31 -19.15 -34.46
N HIS A 283 1.49 -18.89 -35.03
CA HIS A 283 1.76 -17.71 -35.83
C HIS A 283 2.26 -18.10 -37.23
N ASP A 284 1.90 -17.32 -38.23
CA ASP A 284 2.39 -17.41 -39.61
C ASP A 284 3.52 -16.40 -39.81
N ALA A 285 4.73 -16.93 -39.99
CA ALA A 285 5.98 -16.19 -40.15
C ALA A 285 6.47 -16.25 -41.61
N GLY A 286 5.59 -15.95 -42.57
CA GLY A 286 5.95 -15.91 -43.99
C GLY A 286 5.87 -17.27 -44.68
N GLY A 287 4.91 -18.10 -44.28
CA GLY A 287 4.68 -19.45 -44.83
C GLY A 287 5.15 -20.57 -43.90
N GLU A 288 6.02 -20.26 -42.95
CA GLU A 288 6.38 -21.16 -41.85
C GLU A 288 5.48 -20.90 -40.64
N ARG A 289 5.07 -21.97 -39.96
CA ARG A 289 4.23 -21.87 -38.76
C ARG A 289 5.07 -22.07 -37.52
N ILE A 290 4.89 -21.18 -36.54
CA ILE A 290 5.58 -21.26 -35.25
C ILE A 290 4.53 -21.27 -34.14
N ALA A 291 4.62 -22.26 -33.26
CA ALA A 291 3.84 -22.32 -32.04
C ALA A 291 4.64 -21.68 -30.89
N TYR A 292 4.05 -20.70 -30.23
CA TYR A 292 4.55 -20.10 -29.00
C TYR A 292 3.75 -20.60 -27.81
N VAL A 293 4.46 -20.85 -26.71
CA VAL A 293 3.89 -21.41 -25.48
C VAL A 293 4.35 -20.56 -24.30
N LYS A 294 3.41 -20.23 -23.41
CA LYS A 294 3.73 -19.71 -22.07
C LYS A 294 2.96 -20.49 -21.00
N GLY A 295 3.56 -20.67 -19.82
CA GLY A 295 2.88 -21.37 -18.73
C GLY A 295 3.74 -21.54 -17.49
N GLY A 296 3.28 -22.42 -16.59
CA GLY A 296 4.07 -22.83 -15.43
C GLY A 296 5.40 -23.47 -15.86
N ALA A 297 6.49 -23.12 -15.18
CA ALA A 297 7.83 -23.59 -15.54
C ALA A 297 7.95 -25.11 -15.50
N ASP A 298 7.36 -25.76 -14.50
CA ASP A 298 7.27 -27.22 -14.37
C ASP A 298 6.63 -27.86 -15.62
N VAL A 299 5.51 -27.29 -16.09
CA VAL A 299 4.76 -27.82 -17.23
C VAL A 299 5.47 -27.57 -18.54
N VAL A 300 5.97 -26.35 -18.77
CA VAL A 300 6.62 -26.00 -20.03
C VAL A 300 7.94 -26.76 -20.17
N LEU A 301 8.78 -26.74 -19.13
CA LEU A 301 10.06 -27.45 -19.16
C LEU A 301 9.82 -28.93 -19.49
N ALA A 302 8.90 -29.61 -18.81
CA ALA A 302 8.57 -31.03 -19.03
C ALA A 302 8.25 -31.40 -20.50
N LEU A 303 7.79 -30.45 -21.31
CA LEU A 303 7.45 -30.67 -22.72
C LEU A 303 8.60 -30.32 -23.68
N CYS A 304 9.59 -29.55 -23.23
CA CYS A 304 10.72 -29.14 -24.06
C CYS A 304 11.69 -30.31 -24.26
N THR A 305 12.01 -30.59 -25.52
CA THR A 305 13.05 -31.55 -25.95
C THR A 305 14.35 -30.86 -26.33
N ARG A 306 14.30 -29.54 -26.57
CA ARG A 306 15.45 -28.69 -26.91
C ARG A 306 15.39 -27.39 -26.10
N ALA A 307 16.53 -26.73 -25.96
CA ALA A 307 16.67 -25.42 -25.33
C ALA A 307 17.43 -24.47 -26.26
N GLN A 308 17.14 -23.18 -26.15
CA GLN A 308 17.88 -22.14 -26.85
C GLN A 308 18.93 -21.57 -25.88
N LEU A 309 20.22 -21.71 -26.21
CA LEU A 309 21.36 -21.24 -25.42
C LEU A 309 22.37 -20.52 -26.32
N ASN A 310 22.65 -19.26 -26.01
CA ASN A 310 23.66 -18.44 -26.70
C ASN A 310 23.49 -18.38 -28.24
N GLY A 311 22.25 -18.26 -28.72
CA GLY A 311 21.94 -18.24 -30.16
C GLY A 311 21.91 -19.62 -30.82
N HIS A 312 22.09 -20.71 -30.05
CA HIS A 312 22.09 -22.07 -30.57
C HIS A 312 21.00 -22.93 -29.91
N THR A 313 20.39 -23.81 -30.71
CA THR A 313 19.48 -24.83 -30.20
C THR A 313 20.28 -26.07 -29.76
N VAL A 314 20.15 -26.45 -28.49
CA VAL A 314 20.77 -27.64 -27.89
C VAL A 314 19.71 -28.65 -27.44
N GLU A 315 20.09 -29.92 -27.27
CA GLU A 315 19.19 -30.90 -26.67
C GLU A 315 18.93 -30.60 -25.19
N MET A 316 17.69 -30.80 -24.74
CA MET A 316 17.29 -30.62 -23.34
C MET A 316 17.66 -31.86 -22.54
N THR A 317 18.88 -31.91 -21.99
CA THR A 317 19.30 -32.98 -21.08
C THR A 317 18.63 -32.86 -19.72
N ASP A 318 18.63 -33.94 -18.94
CA ASP A 318 18.07 -33.94 -17.58
C ASP A 318 18.84 -33.01 -16.65
N GLU A 319 20.15 -32.86 -16.84
CA GLU A 319 20.98 -31.91 -16.09
C GLU A 319 20.58 -30.46 -16.39
N LEU A 320 20.41 -30.11 -17.67
CA LEU A 320 20.00 -28.76 -18.07
C LEU A 320 18.59 -28.43 -17.55
N ARG A 321 17.66 -29.38 -17.69
CA ARG A 321 16.29 -29.27 -17.17
C ARG A 321 16.28 -29.07 -15.64
N GLY A 322 17.12 -29.82 -14.92
CA GLY A 322 17.30 -29.70 -13.48
C GLY A 322 17.87 -28.34 -13.08
N SER A 323 18.90 -27.86 -13.80
CA SER A 323 19.50 -26.54 -13.60
C SER A 323 18.47 -25.40 -13.77
N LEU A 324 17.71 -25.41 -14.86
CA LEU A 324 16.65 -24.42 -15.12
C LEU A 324 15.55 -24.47 -14.07
N SER A 325 15.17 -25.66 -13.62
CA SER A 325 14.14 -25.83 -12.58
C SER A 325 14.60 -25.26 -11.24
N ALA A 326 15.84 -25.52 -10.82
CA ALA A 326 16.41 -24.99 -9.58
C ALA A 326 16.51 -23.45 -9.58
N ARG A 327 16.84 -22.86 -10.72
CA ARG A 327 16.89 -21.39 -10.88
C ARG A 327 15.51 -20.76 -10.85
N ASN A 328 14.53 -21.40 -11.50
CA ASN A 328 13.13 -21.01 -11.37
C ASN A 328 12.64 -21.08 -9.92
N GLU A 329 13.00 -22.12 -9.16
CA GLU A 329 12.67 -22.23 -7.73
C GLU A 329 13.32 -21.12 -6.90
N THR A 330 14.56 -20.75 -7.22
CA THR A 330 15.27 -19.63 -6.56
C THR A 330 14.54 -18.31 -6.79
N LEU A 331 14.10 -18.04 -8.03
CA LEU A 331 13.31 -16.85 -8.35
C LEU A 331 11.95 -16.88 -7.65
N ALA A 332 11.24 -18.02 -7.68
CA ALA A 332 9.95 -18.17 -7.01
C ALA A 332 10.08 -17.97 -5.48
N GLY A 333 11.12 -18.52 -4.87
CA GLY A 333 11.44 -18.35 -3.44
C GLY A 333 11.77 -16.91 -3.04
N SER A 334 12.21 -16.10 -4.00
CA SER A 334 12.44 -14.65 -3.82
C SER A 334 11.15 -13.81 -3.96
N GLY A 335 9.98 -14.47 -4.09
CA GLY A 335 8.68 -13.81 -4.20
C GLY A 335 8.29 -13.38 -5.62
N TYR A 336 9.03 -13.81 -6.64
CA TYR A 336 8.63 -13.56 -8.04
C TYR A 336 7.57 -14.53 -8.50
N ARG A 337 6.60 -14.03 -9.28
CA ARG A 337 5.75 -14.88 -10.12
C ARG A 337 6.53 -15.24 -11.38
N THR A 338 6.86 -16.51 -11.55
CA THR A 338 7.64 -16.99 -12.71
C THR A 338 6.73 -17.60 -13.78
N LEU A 339 7.14 -17.45 -15.04
CA LEU A 339 6.54 -18.09 -16.21
C LEU A 339 7.67 -18.59 -17.11
N ALA A 340 7.46 -19.73 -17.74
CA ALA A 340 8.35 -20.24 -18.77
C ALA A 340 7.74 -20.02 -20.16
N PHE A 341 8.64 -19.82 -21.12
CA PHE A 341 8.33 -19.51 -22.51
C PHE A 341 9.06 -20.50 -23.41
N ALA A 342 8.38 -21.00 -24.43
CA ALA A 342 8.95 -21.94 -25.39
C ALA A 342 8.38 -21.69 -26.79
N MET A 343 9.10 -22.15 -27.80
CA MET A 343 8.65 -22.17 -29.18
C MET A 343 8.81 -23.55 -29.81
N ARG A 344 8.02 -23.81 -30.84
CA ARG A 344 8.16 -24.98 -31.71
C ARG A 344 7.82 -24.60 -33.14
N GLU A 345 8.75 -24.81 -34.06
CA GLU A 345 8.49 -24.76 -35.50
C GLU A 345 7.57 -25.93 -35.87
N LEU A 346 6.52 -25.66 -36.64
CA LEU A 346 5.52 -26.63 -37.04
C LEU A 346 5.74 -27.05 -38.50
N ASP A 347 5.64 -28.35 -38.76
CA ASP A 347 5.69 -28.88 -40.12
C ASP A 347 4.44 -28.47 -40.92
N ALA A 348 4.57 -28.46 -42.25
CA ALA A 348 3.48 -28.14 -43.16
C ALA A 348 2.30 -29.12 -42.99
N GLY A 349 1.26 -28.69 -42.27
CA GLY A 349 0.05 -29.48 -42.02
C GLY A 349 -0.30 -29.65 -40.55
N GLU A 350 0.60 -29.34 -39.62
CA GLU A 350 0.26 -29.29 -38.19
C GLU A 350 -0.57 -28.03 -37.89
N SER A 351 -1.63 -28.20 -37.11
CA SER A 351 -2.57 -27.16 -36.66
C SER A 351 -2.60 -27.13 -35.14
#